data_AF-D7KPY2-F1
#
_entry.id   AF-D7KPY2-F1
#
_cell.length_a   1.000
_cell.length_b   1.000
_cell.length_c   1.000
_cell.angle_alpha   90.00
_cell.angle_beta   90.00
_cell.angle_gamma   90.00
#
_symmetry.space_group_name_H-M   'P 1'
#
loop_
_entity.id
_entity.type
_entity.pdbx_description
1 polymer ?
#
loop_
_entity_poly.entity_id
_entity_poly.type
_entity_poly.pdbx_seq_one_letter_code
_entity_poly.pdbx_strand_id
1 'polypeptide(L)'
;MSSGAGSGTTKGGRGKPKATKSVSRSSKAGLQFPVGRIARFLKAGKYAERVGAGAPVYLSAVLEYLAAELLELAGNAARDNKKTRIVPRHIQLAVRNDEELSKLLGSVTIANGGVLPNIHQTLLLIKVCMIYIELNNIINMLIQNQRIVDATDNSLDKIKQQLESRVIGTCFWDLLFKRAETEASTIRRHQDKNLKPRRIKSTSASMQG
;
A
#
# COMPACT_ATOMS: atom_id res chain seq x y z
N MET A 1 -32.62 -56.10 59.74
CA MET A 1 -31.24 -56.57 59.96
C MET A 1 -30.77 -57.05 58.59
N SER A 2 -29.72 -56.61 57.91
CA SER A 2 -28.51 -55.82 58.19
C SER A 2 -28.08 -55.23 56.82
N SER A 3 -28.03 -53.91 56.62
CA SER A 3 -26.82 -53.08 56.58
C SER A 3 -25.65 -53.62 55.73
N GLY A 4 -25.31 -52.87 54.67
CA GLY A 4 -24.08 -53.00 53.88
C GLY A 4 -23.82 -51.72 53.09
N ALA A 5 -23.31 -50.69 53.78
CA ALA A 5 -22.89 -49.41 53.25
C ALA A 5 -21.59 -49.54 52.43
N GLY A 6 -21.38 -48.66 51.43
CA GLY A 6 -20.13 -48.69 50.67
C GLY A 6 -19.93 -47.62 49.61
N SER A 7 -19.93 -46.35 50.02
CA SER A 7 -19.06 -45.29 49.47
C SER A 7 -19.18 -44.92 47.98
N GLY A 8 -20.13 -44.02 47.68
CA GLY A 8 -20.02 -43.14 46.52
C GLY A 8 -18.80 -42.22 46.65
N THR A 9 -17.87 -42.29 45.69
CA THR A 9 -16.87 -41.25 45.45
C THR A 9 -17.22 -40.53 44.16
N THR A 10 -18.26 -39.69 44.22
CA THR A 10 -18.42 -38.60 43.25
C THR A 10 -17.26 -37.63 43.51
N LYS A 11 -16.16 -37.76 42.75
CA LYS A 11 -15.13 -36.71 42.67
C LYS A 11 -15.82 -35.45 42.17
N GLY A 12 -16.20 -34.59 43.10
CA GLY A 12 -16.78 -33.28 42.85
C GLY A 12 -15.84 -32.47 41.98
N GLY A 13 -16.17 -32.38 40.69
CA GLY A 13 -15.63 -31.36 39.82
C GLY A 13 -15.91 -30.01 40.49
N ARG A 14 -14.84 -29.29 40.80
CA ARG A 14 -14.79 -28.01 41.53
C ARG A 14 -16.10 -27.23 41.40
N GLY A 15 -16.93 -27.35 42.44
CA GLY A 15 -18.20 -26.66 42.56
C GLY A 15 -18.00 -25.16 42.39
N LYS A 16 -18.85 -24.59 41.54
CA LYS A 16 -18.97 -23.20 41.10
C LYS A 16 -18.42 -22.18 42.12
N PRO A 17 -17.17 -21.70 41.98
CA PRO A 17 -16.76 -20.51 42.71
C PRO A 17 -17.51 -19.30 42.15
N LYS A 18 -18.01 -18.46 43.06
CA LYS A 18 -18.64 -17.13 42.88
C LYS A 18 -18.40 -16.55 41.49
N ALA A 19 -19.46 -16.30 40.72
CA ALA A 19 -19.44 -15.87 39.32
C ALA A 19 -18.47 -14.71 39.09
N THR A 20 -17.20 -15.04 38.85
CA THR A 20 -16.22 -14.12 38.32
C THR A 20 -16.69 -13.80 36.92
N LYS A 21 -16.69 -12.50 36.57
CA LYS A 21 -17.10 -12.05 35.23
C LYS A 21 -16.40 -12.93 34.20
N SER A 22 -17.18 -13.65 33.40
CA SER A 22 -16.62 -14.62 32.45
C SER A 22 -15.80 -13.86 31.41
N VAL A 23 -14.48 -13.96 31.49
CA VAL A 23 -13.59 -13.31 30.53
C VAL A 23 -13.64 -14.08 29.21
N SER A 24 -13.90 -13.37 28.11
CA SER A 24 -13.95 -13.98 26.78
C SER A 24 -12.58 -14.52 26.36
N ARG A 25 -12.56 -15.57 25.53
CA ARG A 25 -11.31 -16.13 25.01
C ARG A 25 -10.50 -15.10 24.19
N SER A 26 -11.19 -14.20 23.48
CA SER A 26 -10.56 -13.07 22.78
C SER A 26 -9.85 -12.13 23.74
N SER A 27 -10.54 -11.71 24.82
CA SER A 27 -9.94 -10.83 25.84
C SER A 27 -8.76 -11.48 26.56
N LYS A 28 -8.82 -12.80 26.83
CA LYS A 28 -7.68 -13.55 27.39
C LYS A 28 -6.47 -13.62 26.44
N ALA A 29 -6.72 -13.63 25.13
CA ALA A 29 -5.69 -13.68 24.10
C ALA A 29 -5.20 -12.29 23.64
N GLY A 30 -5.83 -11.20 24.10
CA GLY A 30 -5.52 -9.84 23.65
C GLY A 30 -5.95 -9.53 22.22
N LEU A 31 -6.90 -10.29 21.66
CA LEU A 31 -7.36 -10.14 20.27
C LEU A 31 -8.69 -9.38 20.21
N GLN A 32 -8.83 -8.50 19.22
CA GLN A 32 -10.11 -7.89 18.87
C GLN A 32 -11.03 -8.87 18.14
N PHE A 33 -10.46 -9.81 17.39
CA PHE A 33 -11.23 -10.76 16.62
C PHE A 33 -11.91 -11.82 17.52
N PRO A 34 -13.12 -12.31 17.16
CA PRO A 34 -13.91 -13.20 18.00
C PRO A 34 -13.42 -14.66 17.92
N VAL A 35 -12.47 -15.04 18.77
CA VAL A 35 -11.92 -16.41 18.90
C VAL A 35 -13.02 -17.46 19.11
N GLY A 36 -14.05 -17.10 19.88
CA GLY A 36 -15.18 -17.98 20.14
C GLY A 36 -15.97 -18.35 18.87
N ARG A 37 -16.17 -17.37 17.99
CA ARG A 37 -16.90 -17.52 16.72
C ARG A 37 -16.08 -18.34 15.73
N ILE A 38 -14.79 -18.05 15.62
CA ILE A 38 -13.86 -18.77 14.74
C ILE A 38 -13.76 -20.25 15.16
N ALA A 39 -13.68 -20.54 16.46
CA ALA A 39 -13.72 -21.91 16.95
C ALA A 39 -15.00 -22.68 16.54
N ARG A 40 -16.15 -21.99 16.54
CA ARG A 40 -17.42 -22.58 16.09
C ARG A 40 -17.41 -22.83 14.59
N PHE A 41 -16.91 -21.90 13.79
CA PHE A 41 -16.79 -22.06 12.34
C PHE A 41 -15.83 -23.17 11.94
N LEU A 42 -14.70 -23.34 12.64
CA LEU A 42 -13.78 -24.46 12.40
C LEU A 42 -14.43 -25.83 12.65
N LYS A 43 -15.27 -25.94 13.68
CA LYS A 43 -16.02 -27.18 13.95
C LYS A 43 -17.16 -27.40 12.94
N ALA A 44 -17.88 -26.34 12.59
CA ALA A 44 -18.97 -26.40 11.62
C ALA A 44 -18.49 -26.72 10.19
N GLY A 45 -17.30 -26.24 9.83
CA GLY A 45 -16.68 -26.48 8.52
C GLY A 45 -16.13 -27.90 8.32
N LYS A 46 -16.12 -28.76 9.36
CA LYS A 46 -15.67 -30.15 9.30
C LYS A 46 -14.27 -30.35 8.67
N TYR A 47 -13.35 -29.40 8.88
CA TYR A 47 -11.98 -29.49 8.36
C TYR A 47 -11.16 -30.63 8.97
N ALA A 48 -11.50 -31.05 10.19
CA ALA A 48 -10.91 -32.18 10.90
C ALA A 48 -11.91 -32.73 11.93
N GLU A 49 -11.74 -33.97 12.36
CA GLU A 49 -12.59 -34.59 13.41
C GLU A 49 -12.53 -33.83 14.74
N ARG A 50 -11.33 -33.34 15.09
CA ARG A 50 -11.08 -32.58 16.32
C ARG A 50 -10.32 -31.30 16.02
N VAL A 51 -10.72 -30.22 16.70
CA VAL A 51 -10.05 -28.92 16.61
C VAL A 51 -9.42 -28.62 17.96
N GLY A 52 -8.09 -28.49 17.98
CA GLY A 52 -7.34 -28.14 19.20
C GLY A 52 -7.73 -26.77 19.75
N ALA A 53 -7.56 -26.57 21.06
CA ALA A 53 -7.98 -25.32 21.72
C ALA A 53 -7.19 -24.08 21.25
N GLY A 54 -5.94 -24.26 20.83
CA GLY A 54 -5.06 -23.19 20.34
C GLY A 54 -5.28 -22.81 18.87
N ALA A 55 -5.79 -23.72 18.04
CA ALA A 55 -6.03 -23.49 16.61
C ALA A 55 -6.91 -22.23 16.33
N PRO A 56 -8.07 -22.03 17.00
CA PRO A 56 -8.87 -20.84 16.77
C PRO A 56 -8.19 -19.56 17.28
N VAL A 57 -7.32 -19.63 18.28
CA VAL A 57 -6.58 -18.46 18.77
C VAL A 57 -5.58 -18.01 17.72
N TYR A 58 -4.78 -18.95 17.20
CA TYR A 58 -3.78 -18.67 16.17
C TYR A 58 -4.42 -18.12 14.89
N LEU A 59 -5.48 -18.77 14.39
CA LEU A 59 -6.18 -18.30 13.20
C LEU A 59 -6.80 -16.90 13.41
N SER A 60 -7.35 -16.62 14.59
CA SER A 60 -7.89 -15.29 14.89
C SER A 60 -6.80 -14.22 14.84
N ALA A 61 -5.62 -14.51 15.38
CA ALA A 61 -4.50 -13.58 15.36
C ALA A 61 -4.02 -13.28 13.92
N VAL A 62 -3.93 -14.31 13.08
CA VAL A 62 -3.54 -14.12 11.66
C VAL A 62 -4.58 -13.29 10.90
N LEU A 63 -5.87 -13.58 11.10
CA LEU A 63 -6.94 -12.81 10.45
C LEU A 63 -6.97 -11.35 10.93
N GLU A 64 -6.73 -11.12 12.21
CA GLU A 64 -6.64 -9.76 12.78
C GLU A 64 -5.45 -9.00 12.22
N TYR A 65 -4.28 -9.65 12.12
CA TYR A 65 -3.08 -9.08 11.52
C TYR A 65 -3.31 -8.65 10.07
N LEU A 66 -3.84 -9.55 9.23
CA LEU A 66 -4.10 -9.24 7.81
C LEU A 66 -5.13 -8.12 7.64
N ALA A 67 -6.17 -8.10 8.49
CA ALA A 67 -7.16 -7.04 8.46
C ALA A 67 -6.58 -5.68 8.87
N ALA A 68 -5.71 -5.67 9.90
CA ALA A 68 -5.03 -4.46 10.35
C ALA A 68 -4.09 -3.91 9.27
N GLU A 69 -3.28 -4.76 8.65
CA GLU A 69 -2.36 -4.38 7.57
C GLU A 69 -3.11 -3.76 6.38
N LEU A 70 -4.17 -4.41 5.92
CA LEU A 70 -5.00 -3.90 4.82
C LEU A 70 -5.65 -2.56 5.18
N LEU A 71 -6.16 -2.41 6.40
CA LEU A 71 -6.79 -1.17 6.86
C LEU A 71 -5.80 -0.01 7.03
N GLU A 72 -4.57 -0.28 7.46
CA GLU A 72 -3.50 0.72 7.55
C GLU A 72 -3.15 1.26 6.16
N LEU A 73 -2.94 0.37 5.20
CA LEU A 73 -2.63 0.75 3.80
C LEU A 73 -3.82 1.44 3.12
N ALA A 74 -5.04 0.95 3.32
CA ALA A 74 -6.25 1.58 2.77
C ALA A 74 -6.53 2.94 3.45
N GLY A 75 -6.21 3.08 4.74
CA GLY A 75 -6.27 4.33 5.48
C GLY A 75 -5.25 5.36 4.96
N ASN A 76 -4.03 4.92 4.64
CA ASN A 76 -3.04 5.72 3.94
C ASN A 76 -3.57 6.23 2.59
N ALA A 77 -4.08 5.33 1.74
CA ALA A 77 -4.65 5.70 0.45
C ALA A 77 -5.86 6.65 0.58
N ALA A 78 -6.67 6.53 1.64
CA ALA A 78 -7.76 7.45 1.92
C ALA A 78 -7.27 8.86 2.26
N ARG A 79 -6.25 8.94 3.14
CA ARG A 79 -5.61 10.20 3.53
C ARG A 79 -4.95 10.89 2.34
N ASP A 80 -4.28 10.14 1.46
CA ASP A 80 -3.65 10.68 0.25
C ASP A 80 -4.68 11.29 -0.71
N ASN A 81 -5.87 10.68 -0.77
CA ASN A 81 -7.03 11.21 -1.52
C ASN A 81 -7.82 12.28 -0.75
N LYS A 82 -7.30 12.78 0.38
CA LYS A 82 -7.92 13.80 1.24
C LYS A 82 -9.32 13.40 1.74
N LYS A 83 -9.55 12.11 1.97
CA LYS A 83 -10.82 11.55 2.45
C LYS A 83 -10.64 10.92 3.82
N THR A 84 -11.63 11.10 4.70
CA THR A 84 -11.65 10.49 6.04
C THR A 84 -12.24 9.10 6.06
N ARG A 85 -13.08 8.76 5.07
CA ARG A 85 -13.75 7.46 4.94
C ARG A 85 -13.05 6.58 3.91
N ILE A 86 -12.80 5.32 4.27
CA ILE A 86 -12.30 4.30 3.35
C ILE A 86 -13.43 3.91 2.37
N VAL A 87 -13.13 3.95 1.07
CA VAL A 87 -14.03 3.49 0.00
C VAL A 87 -13.37 2.33 -0.77
N PRO A 88 -14.11 1.54 -1.56
CA PRO A 88 -13.54 0.38 -2.26
C PRO A 88 -12.32 0.72 -3.15
N ARG A 89 -12.28 1.93 -3.72
CA ARG A 89 -11.12 2.44 -4.46
C ARG A 89 -9.83 2.47 -3.62
N HIS A 90 -9.92 2.86 -2.34
CA HIS A 90 -8.74 2.92 -1.47
C HIS A 90 -8.22 1.52 -1.14
N ILE A 91 -9.13 0.55 -0.97
CA ILE A 91 -8.77 -0.86 -0.77
C ILE A 91 -8.07 -1.41 -2.01
N GLN A 92 -8.62 -1.14 -3.21
CA GLN A 92 -7.98 -1.57 -4.46
C GLN A 92 -6.57 -0.98 -4.63
N LEU A 93 -6.40 0.31 -4.35
CA LEU A 93 -5.09 0.96 -4.43
C LEU A 93 -4.10 0.37 -3.43
N ALA A 94 -4.53 0.12 -2.18
CA ALA A 94 -3.70 -0.51 -1.17
C ALA A 94 -3.25 -1.92 -1.60
N VAL A 95 -4.18 -2.76 -2.07
CA VAL A 95 -3.90 -4.14 -2.47
C VAL A 95 -3.00 -4.21 -3.70
N ARG A 96 -3.19 -3.35 -4.70
CA ARG A 96 -2.43 -3.42 -5.96
C ARG A 96 -1.06 -2.73 -5.89
N ASN A 97 -0.85 -1.84 -4.93
CA ASN A 97 0.45 -1.19 -4.69
C ASN A 97 1.35 -1.99 -3.74
N ASP A 98 0.81 -2.97 -3.02
CA ASP A 98 1.57 -3.84 -2.14
C ASP A 98 1.80 -5.21 -2.79
N GLU A 99 3.05 -5.67 -2.82
CA GLU A 99 3.43 -6.91 -3.53
C GLU A 99 2.84 -8.15 -2.88
N GLU A 100 2.85 -8.21 -1.54
CA GLU A 100 2.38 -9.38 -0.79
C GLU A 100 0.86 -9.52 -0.89
N LEU A 101 0.12 -8.43 -0.71
CA LEU A 101 -1.34 -8.40 -0.85
C LEU A 101 -1.79 -8.61 -2.30
N SER A 102 -1.07 -8.06 -3.28
CA SER A 102 -1.37 -8.27 -4.69
C SER A 102 -1.21 -9.75 -5.08
N LYS A 103 -0.21 -10.43 -4.52
CA LYS A 103 -0.02 -11.88 -4.71
C LYS A 103 -1.11 -12.69 -4.00
N LEU A 104 -1.43 -12.34 -2.75
CA LEU A 104 -2.46 -13.02 -1.96
C LEU A 104 -3.86 -12.89 -2.59
N LEU A 105 -4.17 -11.72 -3.15
CA LEU A 105 -5.48 -11.36 -3.73
C LEU A 105 -5.46 -11.26 -5.26
N GLY A 106 -4.52 -11.95 -5.92
CA GLY A 106 -4.31 -11.82 -7.37
C GLY A 106 -5.57 -12.10 -8.20
N SER A 107 -6.31 -13.15 -7.83
CA SER A 107 -7.54 -13.60 -8.48
C SER A 107 -8.82 -12.95 -7.94
N VAL A 108 -8.73 -12.13 -6.88
CA VAL A 108 -9.89 -11.52 -6.24
C VAL A 108 -10.27 -10.22 -6.97
N THR A 109 -11.56 -10.08 -7.30
CA THR A 109 -12.11 -8.85 -7.89
C THR A 109 -12.75 -8.00 -6.79
N ILE A 110 -12.25 -6.78 -6.60
CA ILE A 110 -12.82 -5.82 -5.65
C ILE A 110 -13.88 -4.97 -6.38
N ALA A 111 -15.14 -5.17 -6.01
CA ALA A 111 -16.26 -4.39 -6.54
C ALA A 111 -16.03 -2.88 -6.30
N ASN A 112 -16.32 -2.06 -7.31
CA ASN A 112 -16.13 -0.60 -7.28
C ASN A 112 -14.68 -0.13 -7.00
N GLY A 113 -13.69 -1.00 -7.16
CA GLY A 113 -12.27 -0.68 -6.93
C GLY A 113 -11.59 0.05 -8.09
N GLY A 114 -12.04 -0.18 -9.33
CA GLY A 114 -11.34 0.29 -10.54
C GLY A 114 -9.94 -0.33 -10.70
N VAL A 115 -9.07 0.32 -11.48
CA VAL A 115 -7.70 -0.17 -11.76
C VAL A 115 -6.64 0.87 -11.40
N LEU A 116 -5.40 0.44 -11.15
CA LEU A 116 -4.30 1.37 -10.92
C LEU A 116 -4.05 2.20 -12.20
N PRO A 117 -3.87 3.53 -12.10
CA PRO A 117 -3.53 4.34 -13.27
C PRO A 117 -2.20 3.86 -13.85
N ASN A 118 -2.22 3.33 -15.07
CA ASN A 118 -1.03 2.88 -15.79
C ASN A 118 -1.24 3.15 -17.28
N ILE A 119 -0.34 3.90 -17.90
CA ILE A 119 -0.37 4.21 -19.33
C ILE A 119 0.92 3.66 -19.93
N HIS A 120 0.79 2.74 -20.89
CA HIS A 120 1.95 2.19 -21.60
C HIS A 120 2.68 3.31 -22.36
N GLN A 121 4.01 3.29 -22.37
CA GLN A 121 4.84 4.38 -22.91
C GLN A 121 4.54 4.72 -24.37
N THR A 122 4.16 3.72 -25.18
CA THR A 122 3.75 3.91 -26.58
C THR A 122 2.52 4.81 -26.74
N LEU A 123 1.63 4.83 -25.74
CA LEU A 123 0.40 5.64 -25.77
C LEU A 123 0.63 7.10 -25.34
N LEU A 124 1.79 7.41 -24.75
CA LEU A 124 2.13 8.78 -24.33
C LEU A 124 2.62 9.65 -25.50
N LEU A 125 3.08 9.04 -26.60
CA LEU A 125 3.85 9.73 -27.65
C LEU A 125 3.02 10.51 -28.67
N ILE A 126 1.69 10.45 -28.63
CA ILE A 126 0.88 11.12 -29.67
C ILE A 126 0.85 12.65 -29.45
N LYS A 127 0.90 13.14 -28.20
CA LYS A 127 0.82 14.59 -27.93
C LYS A 127 2.13 15.33 -28.18
N VAL A 128 3.27 14.68 -27.93
CA VAL A 128 4.59 15.30 -28.10
C VAL A 128 5.03 15.24 -29.56
N CYS A 129 4.75 14.13 -30.26
CA CYS A 129 5.16 13.96 -31.65
C CYS A 129 4.36 14.85 -32.61
N MET A 130 3.07 15.12 -32.35
CA MET A 130 2.29 16.04 -33.20
C MET A 130 2.81 17.48 -33.17
N ILE A 131 3.23 17.98 -32.00
CA ILE A 131 3.84 19.31 -31.89
C ILE A 131 5.21 19.34 -32.58
N TYR A 132 6.03 18.29 -32.40
CA TYR A 132 7.32 18.21 -33.09
C TYR A 132 7.19 18.13 -34.61
N ILE A 133 6.18 17.42 -35.15
CA ILE A 133 5.96 17.31 -36.60
C ILE A 133 5.42 18.63 -37.18
N GLU A 134 4.46 19.28 -36.52
CA GLU A 134 3.95 20.59 -36.98
C GLU A 134 5.03 21.68 -36.93
N LEU A 135 5.81 21.75 -35.84
CA LEU A 135 6.91 22.71 -35.74
C LEU A 135 7.99 22.47 -36.80
N ASN A 136 8.36 21.21 -37.08
CA ASN A 136 9.30 20.90 -38.15
C ASN A 136 8.75 21.26 -39.54
N ASN A 137 7.46 21.01 -39.80
CA ASN A 137 6.83 21.38 -41.07
C ASN A 137 6.77 22.91 -41.26
N ILE A 138 6.45 23.67 -40.21
CA ILE A 138 6.40 25.14 -40.24
C ILE A 138 7.81 25.73 -40.43
N ILE A 139 8.83 25.20 -39.74
CA ILE A 139 10.23 25.64 -39.90
C ILE A 139 10.72 25.37 -41.33
N ASN A 140 10.45 24.19 -41.88
CA ASN A 140 10.82 23.85 -43.26
C ASN A 140 10.09 24.72 -44.28
N MET A 141 8.82 25.09 -44.02
CA MET A 141 8.06 25.98 -44.89
C MET A 141 8.56 27.44 -44.83
N LEU A 142 9.04 27.91 -43.67
CA LEU A 142 9.64 29.24 -43.52
C LEU A 142 11.03 29.31 -44.16
N ILE A 143 11.84 28.25 -44.06
CA ILE A 143 13.16 28.16 -44.72
C ILE A 143 13.03 28.17 -46.25
N GLN A 144 11.99 27.53 -46.80
CA GLN A 144 11.74 27.48 -48.25
C GLN A 144 11.18 28.81 -48.83
N ASN A 145 10.51 29.62 -48.01
CA ASN A 145 9.94 30.92 -48.43
C ASN A 145 10.87 32.12 -48.23
N GLN A 146 11.96 31.96 -47.48
CA GLN A 146 13.02 32.96 -47.42
C GLN A 146 13.96 32.75 -48.63
N ARG A 147 13.63 33.34 -49.78
CA ARG A 147 14.66 33.60 -50.80
C ARG A 147 15.75 34.45 -50.13
N ILE A 148 16.99 33.97 -50.18
CA ILE A 148 18.24 34.50 -49.59
C ILE A 148 18.68 33.76 -48.33
N VAL A 149 19.38 32.64 -48.53
CA VAL A 149 20.44 32.18 -47.62
C VAL A 149 21.58 31.59 -48.47
N ASP A 150 22.25 32.44 -49.24
CA ASP A 150 23.48 32.07 -49.97
C ASP A 150 24.75 32.66 -49.32
N ALA A 151 24.71 33.11 -48.07
CA ALA A 151 25.93 33.54 -47.39
C ALA A 151 25.80 33.45 -45.86
N THR A 152 26.67 32.65 -45.24
CA THR A 152 26.95 32.51 -43.79
C THR A 152 26.42 31.25 -43.08
N ASP A 153 26.95 30.09 -43.51
CA ASP A 153 26.74 28.78 -42.85
C ASP A 153 27.13 28.76 -41.35
N ASN A 154 28.04 29.63 -40.90
CA ASN A 154 28.48 29.66 -39.49
C ASN A 154 27.55 30.44 -38.53
N SER A 155 26.63 31.26 -39.05
CA SER A 155 25.74 32.10 -38.24
C SER A 155 24.43 31.39 -37.93
N LEU A 156 23.93 30.60 -38.88
CA LEU A 156 22.67 29.86 -38.76
C LEU A 156 22.76 28.70 -37.77
N ASP A 157 23.89 27.99 -37.71
CA ASP A 157 24.08 26.94 -36.71
C ASP A 157 24.20 27.50 -35.29
N LYS A 158 24.82 28.67 -35.13
CA LYS A 158 24.82 29.40 -33.85
C LYS A 158 23.43 29.84 -33.46
N ILE A 159 22.63 30.35 -34.40
CA ILE A 159 21.24 30.78 -34.14
C ILE A 159 20.34 29.56 -33.83
N LYS A 160 20.51 28.43 -34.52
CA LYS A 160 19.82 27.17 -34.20
C LYS A 160 20.21 26.67 -32.81
N GLN A 161 21.49 26.66 -32.46
CA GLN A 161 21.97 26.26 -31.13
C GLN A 161 21.49 27.23 -30.03
N GLN A 162 21.34 28.52 -30.34
CA GLN A 162 20.80 29.54 -29.44
C GLN A 162 19.27 29.41 -29.25
N LEU A 163 18.54 29.02 -30.29
CA LEU A 163 17.09 28.78 -30.24
C LEU A 163 16.77 27.44 -29.59
N GLU A 164 17.55 26.39 -29.83
CA GLU A 164 17.43 25.11 -29.13
C GLU A 164 17.69 25.29 -27.63
N SER A 165 18.71 26.04 -27.23
CA SER A 165 18.96 26.37 -25.82
C SER A 165 17.90 27.31 -25.20
N ARG A 166 17.21 28.16 -25.98
CA ARG A 166 16.09 29.02 -25.50
C ARG A 166 14.72 28.33 -25.47
N VAL A 167 14.38 27.51 -26.45
CA VAL A 167 13.08 26.81 -26.54
C VAL A 167 13.03 25.64 -25.55
N ILE A 168 14.19 25.03 -25.28
CA ILE A 168 14.34 24.06 -24.19
C ILE A 168 14.39 24.79 -22.82
N GLY A 169 14.69 26.09 -22.78
CA GLY A 169 15.28 26.74 -21.60
C GLY A 169 14.39 27.25 -20.46
N THR A 170 13.08 27.53 -20.60
CA THR A 170 12.40 28.23 -19.47
C THR A 170 10.96 27.87 -19.17
N CYS A 171 10.23 27.17 -20.05
CA CYS A 171 8.84 26.79 -19.77
C CYS A 171 8.58 25.29 -19.98
N PHE A 172 9.26 24.67 -20.94
CA PHE A 172 9.13 23.23 -21.19
C PHE A 172 9.78 22.42 -20.08
N TRP A 173 11.06 22.69 -19.77
CA TRP A 173 11.73 22.05 -18.63
C TRP A 173 11.16 22.46 -17.28
N ASP A 174 10.62 23.68 -17.11
CA ASP A 174 9.93 24.05 -15.86
C ASP A 174 8.63 23.25 -15.64
N LEU A 175 7.86 22.97 -16.70
CA LEU A 175 6.69 22.10 -16.60
C LEU A 175 7.09 20.64 -16.44
N LEU A 176 8.12 20.17 -17.15
CA LEU A 176 8.56 18.79 -17.12
C LEU A 176 9.32 18.46 -15.82
N PHE A 177 10.05 19.42 -15.25
CA PHE A 177 10.73 19.35 -13.96
C PHE A 177 9.75 19.51 -12.80
N LYS A 178 8.77 20.44 -12.85
CA LYS A 178 7.70 20.48 -11.83
C LYS A 178 6.84 19.22 -11.82
N ARG A 179 6.63 18.58 -12.98
CA ARG A 179 5.97 17.26 -13.10
C ARG A 179 6.83 16.14 -12.53
N ALA A 180 8.14 16.13 -12.85
CA ALA A 180 9.08 15.16 -12.33
C ALA A 180 9.32 15.32 -10.81
N GLU A 181 9.26 16.53 -10.26
CA GLU A 181 9.38 16.78 -8.82
C GLU A 181 8.10 16.40 -8.06
N THR A 182 6.91 16.52 -8.66
CA THR A 182 5.67 16.00 -8.05
C THR A 182 5.65 14.47 -8.03
N GLU A 183 6.21 13.82 -9.04
CA GLU A 183 6.36 12.36 -9.08
C GLU A 183 7.49 11.89 -8.14
N ALA A 184 8.64 12.56 -8.13
CA ALA A 184 9.77 12.26 -7.24
C ALA A 184 9.49 12.55 -5.77
N SER A 185 8.61 13.50 -5.43
CA SER A 185 8.17 13.76 -4.05
C SER A 185 7.08 12.81 -3.57
N THR A 186 6.34 12.18 -4.48
CA THR A 186 5.40 11.09 -4.17
C THR A 186 6.15 9.77 -3.99
N ILE A 187 7.19 9.52 -4.80
CA ILE A 187 8.08 8.36 -4.70
C ILE A 187 9.01 8.47 -3.47
N ARG A 188 9.59 9.65 -3.16
CA ARG A 188 10.38 9.86 -1.92
C ARG A 188 9.56 9.67 -0.65
N ARG A 189 8.29 10.11 -0.64
CA ARG A 189 7.36 9.83 0.49
C ARG A 189 7.01 8.35 0.64
N HIS A 190 7.13 7.56 -0.42
CA HIS A 190 6.98 6.10 -0.37
C HIS A 190 8.25 5.37 0.10
N GLN A 191 9.45 5.92 -0.15
CA GLN A 191 10.71 5.34 0.34
C GLN A 191 11.07 5.73 1.78
N ASP A 192 10.72 6.93 2.25
CA ASP A 192 11.00 7.36 3.63
C ASP A 192 10.19 6.60 4.68
N LYS A 193 9.05 6.02 4.32
CA LYS A 193 8.26 5.16 5.23
C LYS A 193 8.95 3.81 5.55
N ASN A 194 9.98 3.42 4.79
CA ASN A 194 10.77 2.22 5.04
C ASN A 194 12.06 2.45 5.84
N LEU A 195 12.35 3.70 6.25
CA LEU A 195 13.43 4.01 7.18
C LEU A 195 12.85 4.35 8.56
N LYS A 196 12.55 3.33 9.36
CA LYS A 196 12.46 3.52 10.82
C LYS A 196 13.85 3.95 11.32
N PRO A 197 13.98 5.05 12.08
CA PRO A 197 15.24 5.37 12.73
C PRO A 197 15.56 4.26 13.74
N ARG A 198 16.69 3.56 13.56
CA ARG A 198 17.27 2.71 14.60
C ARG A 198 17.62 3.63 15.77
N ARG A 199 16.84 3.50 16.85
CA ARG A 199 17.08 4.15 18.14
C ARG A 199 18.45 3.71 18.66
N ILE A 200 19.47 4.56 18.51
CA ILE A 200 20.76 4.38 19.16
C ILE A 200 20.50 4.48 20.66
N LYS A 201 20.71 3.38 21.38
CA LYS A 201 20.74 3.38 22.85
C LYS A 201 21.99 4.14 23.26
N SER A 202 21.84 5.34 23.80
CA SER A 202 22.90 6.01 24.54
C SER A 202 23.15 5.22 25.83
N THR A 203 24.18 4.37 25.83
CA THR A 203 24.76 3.85 27.05
C THR A 203 25.47 5.00 27.76
N SER A 204 24.94 5.37 28.92
CA SER A 204 25.59 6.22 29.91
C SER A 204 26.91 5.60 30.36
N ALA A 205 28.01 6.32 30.14
CA ALA A 205 29.29 6.08 30.78
C ALA A 205 29.90 7.43 31.15
N SER A 206 29.53 7.97 32.31
CA SER A 206 30.38 8.93 33.02
C SER A 206 31.09 8.15 34.11
N MET A 207 32.36 7.83 33.86
CA MET A 207 33.29 7.35 34.87
C MET A 207 33.50 8.44 35.92
N GLN A 208 33.41 8.03 37.17
CA GLN A 208 34.05 8.64 38.32
C GLN A 208 35.54 8.28 38.32
N GLY A 209 36.38 9.15 38.89
CA GLY A 209 37.73 8.82 39.35
C GLY A 209 38.84 9.10 38.36
#